data_AF-A0A0M3J4W4-F1
#
_entry.id   AF-A0A0M3J4W4-F1
#
_cell.length_a   1.000
_cell.length_b   1.000
_cell.length_c   1.000
_cell.angle_alpha   90.00
_cell.angle_beta   90.00
_cell.angle_gamma   90.00
#
_symmetry.space_group_name_H-M   'P 1'
#
loop_
_entity.id
_entity.type
_entity.pdbx_description
1 polymer ?
#
loop_
_entity_poly.entity_id
_entity_poly.type
_entity_poly.pdbx_seq_one_letter_code
_entity_poly.pdbx_strand_id
1 'polypeptide(L)'
;MEKFLKRKPLTPTSGKTTEKPTSNHSNEREESNVKNRRSESNLLWTNVRGNINAVNALFDVAKLSHLKGEVQQIEFSEPLLSGDYRLLQVDPELADQIEKGSSLTFRGELDDYPVLCTKDATYCVKEAETSNTLLVLPQLDFTNDKGDESERVLATRKVIAMQSRYLELKKVNVVSSSRLRELLRENELQWDADEQADENMEQNAKLYTFDDLLDVVQMSEVQLRQALQHLPVIQQNGMILWN
;
A
#
# COMPACT_ATOMS: atom_id res chain seq x y z
N MET A 1 -3.10 25.54 -19.50
CA MET A 1 -2.41 26.69 -18.89
C MET A 1 -1.02 26.22 -18.46
N GLU A 2 0.00 26.46 -19.28
CA GLU A 2 1.40 26.20 -18.89
C GLU A 2 2.02 27.48 -18.32
N LYS A 3 2.70 27.43 -17.17
CA LYS A 3 3.50 28.55 -16.66
C LYS A 3 4.88 28.13 -16.14
N PHE A 4 5.79 28.01 -17.10
CA PHE A 4 7.16 28.52 -17.07
C PHE A 4 7.96 28.49 -15.76
N LEU A 5 9.00 27.65 -15.73
CA LEU A 5 10.28 27.97 -15.07
C LEU A 5 11.48 27.45 -15.87
N LYS A 6 11.81 28.13 -16.98
CA LYS A 6 13.11 27.98 -17.65
C LYS A 6 14.13 28.89 -16.95
N ARG A 7 15.08 28.32 -16.20
CA ARG A 7 16.26 29.06 -15.72
C ARG A 7 17.33 29.10 -16.82
N LYS A 8 17.81 30.30 -17.18
CA LYS A 8 19.00 30.52 -18.02
C LYS A 8 20.26 30.60 -17.14
N PRO A 9 21.45 30.22 -17.66
CA PRO A 9 22.70 30.28 -16.92
C PRO A 9 23.28 31.71 -16.84
N LEU A 10 24.17 31.93 -15.87
CA LEU A 10 24.95 33.15 -15.69
C LEU A 10 26.45 32.86 -15.74
N THR A 11 27.17 33.58 -16.59
CA THR A 11 28.64 33.76 -16.61
C THR A 11 28.93 35.12 -17.26
N PRO A 12 30.14 35.68 -17.12
CA PRO A 12 30.86 35.95 -15.87
C PRO A 12 31.25 37.44 -15.75
N THR A 13 31.66 37.92 -14.57
CA THR A 13 32.18 39.31 -14.42
C THR A 13 33.62 39.32 -13.88
N SER A 14 34.45 40.17 -14.45
CA SER A 14 35.91 40.23 -14.26
C SER A 14 36.37 41.04 -13.02
N GLY A 15 37.57 40.71 -12.50
CA GLY A 15 38.25 41.45 -11.43
C GLY A 15 39.79 41.35 -11.54
N LYS A 16 40.50 42.47 -11.27
CA LYS A 16 41.90 42.79 -11.66
C LYS A 16 42.62 43.57 -10.55
N THR A 17 43.95 43.54 -10.33
CA THR A 17 45.06 42.61 -10.70
C THR A 17 46.23 42.90 -9.75
N THR A 18 46.98 41.93 -9.21
CA THR A 18 48.31 42.17 -8.60
C THR A 18 49.22 40.93 -8.60
N GLU A 19 50.53 41.16 -8.50
CA GLU A 19 51.59 40.19 -8.85
C GLU A 19 52.39 39.68 -7.62
N LYS A 20 52.87 38.43 -7.73
CA LYS A 20 54.18 37.83 -7.34
C LYS A 20 55.03 38.43 -6.18
N PRO A 21 55.75 37.60 -5.39
CA PRO A 21 56.82 36.74 -5.94
C PRO A 21 56.98 35.31 -5.38
N THR A 22 57.98 34.64 -5.96
CA THR A 22 58.38 33.23 -5.89
C THR A 22 58.94 32.72 -4.57
N SER A 23 58.70 31.43 -4.28
CA SER A 23 59.77 30.48 -3.95
C SER A 23 59.37 29.04 -4.31
N ASN A 24 60.31 28.26 -4.86
CA ASN A 24 60.12 26.84 -5.14
C ASN A 24 60.46 26.02 -3.89
N HIS A 25 59.60 25.08 -3.49
CA HIS A 25 60.06 23.88 -2.78
C HIS A 25 59.05 22.71 -2.88
N SER A 26 59.58 21.55 -3.27
CA SER A 26 59.08 20.21 -2.91
C SER A 26 57.77 19.70 -3.55
N ASN A 27 57.86 19.30 -4.83
CA ASN A 27 57.01 18.24 -5.40
C ASN A 27 57.22 16.94 -4.62
N GLU A 28 56.24 16.53 -3.80
CA GLU A 28 56.09 15.15 -3.27
C GLU A 28 54.77 14.98 -2.51
N ARG A 29 54.21 16.06 -1.92
CA ARG A 29 52.92 16.03 -1.21
C ARG A 29 51.68 16.10 -2.10
N GLU A 30 51.80 16.46 -3.37
CA GLU A 30 50.62 16.55 -4.27
C GLU A 30 50.23 15.20 -4.89
N GLU A 31 51.16 14.27 -5.14
CA GLU A 31 50.82 12.98 -5.74
C GLU A 31 49.94 12.11 -4.84
N SER A 32 50.17 12.13 -3.53
CA SER A 32 49.32 11.43 -2.56
C SER A 32 47.91 12.03 -2.51
N ASN A 33 47.79 13.36 -2.56
CA ASN A 33 46.51 14.07 -2.56
C ASN A 33 45.73 13.87 -3.88
N VAL A 34 46.44 13.81 -5.02
CA VAL A 34 45.84 13.52 -6.34
C VAL A 34 45.43 12.05 -6.48
N LYS A 35 46.20 11.10 -5.93
CA LYS A 35 45.78 9.70 -5.83
C LYS A 35 44.53 9.56 -4.96
N ASN A 36 44.50 10.20 -3.79
CA ASN A 36 43.36 10.14 -2.87
C ASN A 36 42.07 10.73 -3.49
N ARG A 37 42.17 11.88 -4.16
CA ARG A 37 41.05 12.49 -4.91
C ARG A 37 40.57 11.63 -6.09
N ARG A 38 41.48 10.90 -6.76
CA ARG A 38 41.10 9.96 -7.83
C ARG A 38 40.33 8.75 -7.28
N SER A 39 40.75 8.19 -6.15
CA SER A 39 39.97 7.13 -5.47
C SER A 39 38.59 7.62 -5.03
N GLU A 40 38.47 8.82 -4.46
CA GLU A 40 37.18 9.42 -4.09
C GLU A 40 36.26 9.61 -5.32
N SER A 41 36.81 10.04 -6.46
CA SER A 41 36.01 10.22 -7.69
C SER A 41 35.46 8.91 -8.28
N ASN A 42 36.09 7.76 -8.00
CA ASN A 42 35.60 6.45 -8.41
C ASN A 42 34.50 5.90 -7.47
N LEU A 43 34.37 6.46 -6.26
CA LEU A 43 33.36 6.09 -5.25
C LEU A 43 32.08 6.95 -5.34
N LEU A 44 31.98 7.81 -6.35
CA LEU A 44 30.77 8.57 -6.63
C LEU A 44 29.61 7.60 -6.91
N TRP A 45 28.46 7.79 -6.26
CA TRP A 45 27.36 6.80 -6.23
C TRP A 45 26.89 6.34 -7.62
N THR A 46 26.98 7.20 -8.63
CA THR A 46 26.68 6.90 -10.04
C THR A 46 27.53 5.76 -10.60
N ASN A 47 28.76 5.60 -10.11
CA ASN A 47 29.74 4.61 -10.56
C ASN A 47 29.61 3.28 -9.80
N VAL A 48 28.95 3.30 -8.63
CA VAL A 48 28.72 2.15 -7.74
C VAL A 48 27.47 1.37 -8.15
N ARG A 49 26.47 2.04 -8.73
CA ARG A 49 25.23 1.43 -9.25
C ARG A 49 25.54 0.34 -10.29
N GLY A 50 25.09 -0.88 -10.05
CA GLY A 50 25.29 -2.04 -10.93
C GLY A 50 26.74 -2.50 -11.11
N ASN A 51 27.70 -1.98 -10.32
CA ASN A 51 29.13 -2.20 -10.54
C ASN A 51 29.80 -2.87 -9.33
N ILE A 52 29.97 -4.20 -9.41
CA ILE A 52 30.55 -5.00 -8.32
C ILE A 52 31.97 -4.58 -7.94
N ASN A 53 32.77 -4.09 -8.90
CA ASN A 53 34.15 -3.65 -8.64
C ASN A 53 34.18 -2.34 -7.83
N ALA A 54 33.30 -1.39 -8.16
CA ALA A 54 33.15 -0.16 -7.40
C ALA A 54 32.55 -0.41 -6.00
N VAL A 55 31.61 -1.36 -5.89
CA VAL A 55 31.08 -1.82 -4.59
C VAL A 55 32.17 -2.49 -3.76
N ASN A 56 33.02 -3.32 -4.36
CA ASN A 56 34.15 -3.95 -3.66
C ASN A 56 35.12 -2.90 -3.11
N ALA A 57 35.53 -1.93 -3.94
CA ALA A 57 36.37 -0.82 -3.49
C ALA A 57 35.72 0.02 -2.38
N LEU A 58 34.40 0.26 -2.43
CA LEU A 58 33.66 0.95 -1.38
C LEU A 58 33.68 0.15 -0.05
N PHE A 59 33.46 -1.16 -0.11
CA PHE A 59 33.55 -2.04 1.07
C PHE A 59 34.97 -2.08 1.63
N ASP A 60 36.01 -2.06 0.80
CA ASP A 60 37.40 -2.03 1.25
C ASP A 60 37.74 -0.72 1.99
N VAL A 61 37.30 0.43 1.46
CA VAL A 61 37.42 1.73 2.15
C VAL A 61 36.63 1.75 3.46
N ALA A 62 35.44 1.14 3.49
CA ALA A 62 34.62 0.99 4.69
C ALA A 62 35.12 -0.09 5.68
N LYS A 63 36.18 -0.85 5.34
CA LYS A 63 36.71 -2.00 6.10
C LYS A 63 35.71 -3.17 6.27
N LEU A 64 34.78 -3.29 5.32
CA LEU A 64 33.73 -4.32 5.26
C LEU A 64 34.07 -5.49 4.32
N SER A 65 35.31 -5.62 3.84
CA SER A 65 35.77 -6.67 2.90
C SER A 65 35.49 -8.11 3.34
N HIS A 66 35.31 -8.32 4.66
CA HIS A 66 34.98 -9.59 5.29
C HIS A 66 33.51 -10.01 5.06
N LEU A 67 32.59 -9.07 4.79
CA LEU A 67 31.18 -9.38 4.49
C LEU A 67 31.06 -9.96 3.07
N LYS A 68 30.53 -11.19 2.97
CA LYS A 68 30.26 -11.91 1.71
C LYS A 68 28.74 -12.00 1.44
N GLY A 69 28.37 -12.65 0.35
CA GLY A 69 26.97 -12.78 -0.09
C GLY A 69 26.42 -11.58 -0.86
N GLU A 70 25.11 -11.55 -1.02
CA GLU A 70 24.40 -10.58 -1.87
C GLU A 70 24.36 -9.16 -1.28
N VAL A 71 24.88 -8.19 -2.04
CA VAL A 71 24.66 -6.77 -1.80
C VAL A 71 23.44 -6.31 -2.59
N GLN A 72 22.38 -5.96 -1.88
CA GLN A 72 21.12 -5.48 -2.46
C GLN A 72 21.11 -3.95 -2.62
N GLN A 73 21.15 -3.49 -3.86
CA GLN A 73 21.00 -2.07 -4.22
C GLN A 73 19.53 -1.73 -4.34
N ILE A 74 19.02 -0.93 -3.41
CA ILE A 74 17.63 -0.46 -3.41
C ILE A 74 17.50 0.74 -4.35
N GLU A 75 16.57 0.66 -5.30
CA GLU A 75 16.27 1.72 -6.25
C GLU A 75 14.75 1.89 -6.39
N PHE A 76 14.29 3.10 -6.70
CA PHE A 76 12.89 3.32 -7.05
C PHE A 76 12.57 2.72 -8.45
N SER A 77 11.33 2.24 -8.62
CA SER A 77 10.74 2.02 -9.94
C SER A 77 10.26 3.34 -10.54
N GLU A 78 10.21 3.38 -11.86
CA GLU A 78 9.61 4.49 -12.60
C GLU A 78 8.56 3.88 -13.56
N PRO A 79 7.25 4.14 -13.38
CA PRO A 79 6.63 4.93 -12.30
C PRO A 79 6.67 4.23 -10.93
N LEU A 80 6.35 4.99 -9.87
CA LEU A 80 5.95 4.44 -8.57
C LEU A 80 4.43 4.24 -8.56
N LEU A 81 4.01 3.07 -8.11
CA LEU A 81 2.62 2.60 -8.12
C LEU A 81 1.92 2.80 -6.76
N SER A 82 2.31 3.83 -5.98
CA SER A 82 1.74 4.07 -4.64
C SER A 82 0.23 4.26 -4.62
N GLY A 83 -0.40 4.62 -5.75
CA GLY A 83 -1.85 4.66 -5.89
C GLY A 83 -2.51 3.28 -5.87
N ASP A 84 -1.83 2.28 -6.44
CA ASP A 84 -2.39 0.95 -6.76
C ASP A 84 -2.27 -0.03 -5.59
N TYR A 85 -1.36 0.24 -4.64
CA TYR A 85 -1.15 -0.56 -3.45
C TYR A 85 -1.77 0.11 -2.21
N ARG A 86 -2.27 -0.71 -1.28
CA ARG A 86 -2.59 -0.32 0.11
C ARG A 86 -2.07 -1.40 1.04
N LEU A 87 -1.68 -1.01 2.24
CA LEU A 87 -1.26 -1.93 3.28
C LEU A 87 -2.46 -2.23 4.18
N LEU A 88 -2.67 -3.50 4.51
CA LEU A 88 -3.73 -3.98 5.39
C LEU A 88 -3.09 -4.71 6.57
N GLN A 89 -3.38 -4.25 7.78
CA GLN A 89 -2.98 -4.97 8.99
C GLN A 89 -3.98 -6.11 9.24
N VAL A 90 -3.45 -7.32 9.32
CA VAL A 90 -4.21 -8.54 9.64
C VAL A 90 -3.63 -9.16 10.91
N ASP A 91 -4.48 -9.83 11.70
CA ASP A 91 -4.02 -10.71 12.77
C ASP A 91 -3.58 -12.08 12.19
N PRO A 92 -2.89 -12.93 12.96
CA PRO A 92 -2.42 -14.23 12.46
C PRO A 92 -3.54 -15.18 12.01
N GLU A 93 -4.72 -15.13 12.63
CA GLU A 93 -5.86 -15.98 12.24
C GLU A 93 -6.40 -15.59 10.87
N LEU A 94 -6.51 -14.28 10.61
CA LEU A 94 -6.94 -13.74 9.33
C LEU A 94 -5.88 -13.91 8.24
N ALA A 95 -4.59 -13.77 8.57
CA ALA A 95 -3.49 -14.08 7.64
C ALA A 95 -3.56 -15.53 7.16
N ASP A 96 -3.68 -16.47 8.09
CA ASP A 96 -3.89 -17.90 7.84
C ASP A 96 -5.08 -18.17 6.91
N GLN A 97 -6.19 -17.42 7.06
CA GLN A 97 -7.37 -17.55 6.21
C GLN A 97 -7.12 -17.03 4.79
N ILE A 98 -6.44 -15.89 4.64
CA ILE A 98 -6.09 -15.29 3.35
C ILE A 98 -5.15 -16.21 2.57
N GLU A 99 -4.12 -16.76 3.22
CA GLU A 99 -3.17 -17.69 2.60
C GLU A 99 -3.82 -18.99 2.14
N LYS A 100 -4.88 -19.44 2.83
CA LYS A 100 -5.72 -20.59 2.42
C LYS A 100 -6.70 -20.25 1.28
N GLY A 101 -6.69 -19.02 0.76
CA GLY A 101 -7.55 -18.57 -0.33
C GLY A 101 -8.94 -18.13 0.10
N SER A 102 -9.14 -17.73 1.36
CA SER A 102 -10.44 -17.20 1.82
C SER A 102 -10.72 -15.83 1.17
N SER A 103 -11.93 -15.65 0.66
CA SER A 103 -12.35 -14.39 0.04
C SER A 103 -12.57 -13.29 1.09
N LEU A 104 -12.11 -12.09 0.77
CA LEU A 104 -12.36 -10.87 1.53
C LEU A 104 -13.13 -9.87 0.65
N THR A 105 -14.18 -9.27 1.21
CA THR A 105 -15.04 -8.32 0.49
C THR A 105 -15.23 -7.05 1.30
N PHE A 106 -14.91 -5.89 0.72
CA PHE A 106 -15.31 -4.61 1.30
C PHE A 106 -16.81 -4.38 1.06
N ARG A 107 -17.54 -3.93 2.08
CA ARG A 107 -18.99 -3.64 2.02
C ARG A 107 -19.31 -2.28 2.64
N GLY A 108 -20.40 -1.67 2.16
CA GLY A 108 -20.87 -0.33 2.50
C GLY A 108 -21.11 0.52 1.25
N GLU A 109 -22.12 1.39 1.31
CA GLU A 109 -22.39 2.42 0.31
C GLU A 109 -21.40 3.61 0.45
N LEU A 110 -21.50 4.57 -0.47
CA LEU A 110 -20.56 5.70 -0.56
C LEU A 110 -20.50 6.59 0.70
N ASP A 111 -21.61 6.69 1.43
CA ASP A 111 -21.73 7.49 2.66
C ASP A 111 -21.46 6.67 3.94
N ASP A 112 -21.15 5.37 3.82
CA ASP A 112 -20.83 4.50 4.94
C ASP A 112 -19.34 4.50 5.30
N TYR A 113 -19.05 4.11 6.54
CA TYR A 113 -17.72 3.61 6.89
C TYR A 113 -17.51 2.22 6.25
N PRO A 114 -16.42 1.97 5.51
CA PRO A 114 -16.18 0.67 4.91
C PRO A 114 -15.99 -0.40 6.00
N VAL A 115 -16.58 -1.58 5.79
CA VAL A 115 -16.25 -2.79 6.55
C VAL A 115 -15.60 -3.81 5.63
N LEU A 116 -14.70 -4.63 6.18
CA LEU A 116 -14.16 -5.80 5.50
C LEU A 116 -14.86 -7.05 6.04
N CYS A 117 -15.42 -7.87 5.18
CA CYS A 117 -16.08 -9.11 5.55
C CYS A 117 -15.26 -10.31 5.07
N THR A 118 -15.06 -11.28 5.96
CA THR A 118 -14.87 -12.68 5.57
C THR A 118 -16.26 -13.29 5.26
N LYS A 119 -16.32 -14.60 5.03
CA LYS A 119 -17.59 -15.33 4.91
C LYS A 119 -18.49 -15.20 6.14
N ASP A 120 -17.90 -15.10 7.34
CA ASP A 120 -18.57 -15.29 8.63
C ASP A 120 -18.34 -14.18 9.66
N ALA A 121 -17.40 -13.27 9.43
CA ALA A 121 -17.08 -12.17 10.31
C ALA A 121 -16.98 -10.84 9.55
N THR A 122 -17.28 -9.75 10.26
CA THR A 122 -17.15 -8.38 9.78
C THR A 122 -16.11 -7.66 10.63
N TYR A 123 -15.30 -6.83 9.98
CA TYR A 123 -14.24 -6.04 10.58
C TYR A 123 -14.47 -4.57 10.21
N CYS A 124 -14.48 -3.68 11.20
CA CYS A 124 -14.40 -2.24 10.94
C CYS A 124 -13.02 -1.94 10.33
N VAL A 125 -13.00 -1.15 9.27
CA VAL A 125 -11.79 -0.69 8.61
C VAL A 125 -11.50 0.73 9.06
N LYS A 126 -10.28 1.00 9.52
CA LYS A 126 -9.83 2.35 9.87
C LYS A 126 -8.49 2.64 9.22
N GLU A 127 -8.35 3.78 8.56
CA GLU A 127 -7.05 4.21 8.05
C GLU A 127 -6.22 4.83 9.18
N ALA A 128 -4.99 4.34 9.33
CA ALA A 128 -3.98 4.84 10.25
C ALA A 128 -2.80 5.41 9.45
N GLU A 129 -2.12 6.41 10.03
CA GLU A 129 -0.96 7.07 9.44
C GLU A 129 0.27 6.90 10.34
N THR A 130 1.43 6.65 9.73
CA THR A 130 2.72 6.50 10.40
C THR A 130 3.62 7.71 10.13
N SER A 131 4.39 8.13 11.13
CA SER A 131 5.42 9.18 10.96
C SER A 131 6.54 8.78 9.99
N ASN A 132 6.66 7.48 9.69
CA ASN A 132 7.68 6.90 8.83
C ASN A 132 7.06 6.48 7.49
N THR A 133 7.85 6.51 6.43
CA THR A 133 7.47 5.96 5.12
C THR A 133 7.92 4.50 5.01
N LEU A 134 6.98 3.62 4.73
CA LEU A 134 7.21 2.23 4.39
C LEU A 134 7.52 2.12 2.89
N LEU A 135 8.60 1.43 2.55
CA LEU A 135 8.97 1.11 1.17
C LEU A 135 8.44 -0.29 0.85
N VAL A 136 7.66 -0.41 -0.21
CA VAL A 136 7.14 -1.70 -0.69
C VAL A 136 8.03 -2.20 -1.82
N LEU A 137 8.59 -3.40 -1.64
CA LEU A 137 9.41 -4.12 -2.61
C LEU A 137 8.83 -5.53 -2.80
N PRO A 138 8.80 -6.11 -4.01
CA PRO A 138 8.33 -7.48 -4.22
C PRO A 138 9.20 -8.55 -3.55
N GLN A 139 10.48 -8.24 -3.34
CA GLN A 139 11.46 -9.13 -2.72
C GLN A 139 12.54 -8.29 -2.03
N LEU A 140 12.95 -8.74 -0.84
CA LEU A 140 14.11 -8.26 -0.11
C LEU A 140 14.64 -9.44 0.70
N ASP A 141 15.83 -9.93 0.37
CA ASP A 141 16.41 -11.11 1.00
C ASP A 141 17.09 -10.71 2.31
N PHE A 142 16.95 -11.47 3.39
CA PHE A 142 17.68 -11.23 4.63
C PHE A 142 18.82 -12.24 4.81
N THR A 143 19.77 -11.93 5.69
CA THR A 143 21.01 -12.72 5.88
C THR A 143 20.80 -14.16 6.34
N ASN A 144 19.57 -14.51 6.75
CA ASN A 144 19.22 -15.85 7.20
C ASN A 144 18.69 -16.74 6.07
N ASP A 145 18.41 -16.18 4.88
CA ASP A 145 17.68 -16.86 3.80
C ASP A 145 18.60 -17.51 2.75
N LYS A 146 19.92 -17.27 2.83
CA LYS A 146 20.93 -17.84 1.92
C LYS A 146 22.07 -18.50 2.69
N GLY A 147 22.57 -19.60 2.14
CA GLY A 147 23.78 -20.26 2.65
C GLY A 147 25.03 -19.40 2.44
N ASP A 148 26.15 -19.86 3.00
CA ASP A 148 27.42 -19.13 3.06
C ASP A 148 28.06 -18.95 1.66
N GLU A 149 27.59 -17.94 0.91
CA GLU A 149 28.12 -17.56 -0.40
C GLU A 149 29.55 -17.04 -0.24
N SER A 150 30.52 -17.76 -0.83
CA SER A 150 31.94 -17.42 -0.68
C SER A 150 32.36 -16.12 -1.37
N GLU A 151 31.57 -15.67 -2.35
CA GLU A 151 31.80 -14.46 -3.14
C GLU A 151 30.70 -13.42 -2.89
N ARG A 152 30.93 -12.18 -3.33
CA ARG A 152 29.97 -11.08 -3.22
C ARG A 152 29.27 -10.88 -4.55
N VAL A 153 27.95 -10.98 -4.56
CA VAL A 153 27.11 -10.73 -5.75
C VAL A 153 26.32 -9.43 -5.60
N LEU A 154 25.86 -8.86 -6.70
CA LEU A 154 24.97 -7.69 -6.70
C LEU A 154 23.57 -8.07 -7.15
N ALA A 155 22.57 -7.58 -6.43
CA ALA A 155 21.18 -7.61 -6.85
C ALA A 155 20.57 -6.21 -6.75
N THR A 156 19.75 -5.82 -7.72
CA THR A 156 18.96 -4.59 -7.64
C THR A 156 17.55 -4.94 -7.16
N ARG A 157 17.08 -4.28 -6.09
CA ARG A 157 15.70 -4.41 -5.58
C ARG A 157 14.94 -3.13 -5.88
N LYS A 158 13.73 -3.27 -6.43
CA LYS A 158 12.89 -2.13 -6.83
C LYS A 158 11.83 -1.82 -5.77
N VAL A 159 11.83 -0.57 -5.29
CA VAL A 159 10.71 0.02 -4.57
C VAL A 159 9.61 0.31 -5.58
N ILE A 160 8.51 -0.44 -5.47
CA ILE A 160 7.35 -0.31 -6.37
C ILE A 160 6.31 0.68 -5.84
N ALA A 161 6.24 0.86 -4.52
CA ALA A 161 5.34 1.80 -3.86
C ALA A 161 5.95 2.34 -2.56
N MET A 162 5.47 3.50 -2.13
CA MET A 162 5.79 4.15 -0.87
C MET A 162 4.50 4.45 -0.14
N GLN A 163 4.38 4.05 1.12
CA GLN A 163 3.17 4.23 1.93
C GLN A 163 3.50 4.82 3.30
N SER A 164 2.78 5.86 3.72
CA SER A 164 2.74 6.32 5.11
C SER A 164 1.42 5.97 5.80
N ARG A 165 0.52 5.26 5.12
CA ARG A 165 -0.85 4.96 5.58
C ARG A 165 -1.16 3.49 5.37
N TYR A 166 -1.94 2.92 6.29
CA TYR A 166 -2.37 1.52 6.25
C TYR A 166 -3.77 1.38 6.86
N LEU A 167 -4.43 0.27 6.54
CA LEU A 167 -5.76 -0.05 7.04
C LEU A 167 -5.64 -0.97 8.26
N GLU A 168 -6.10 -0.49 9.42
CA GLU A 168 -6.32 -1.27 10.63
C GLU A 168 -7.67 -2.01 10.52
N LEU A 169 -7.69 -3.28 10.96
CA LEU A 169 -8.91 -4.08 11.07
C LEU A 169 -9.27 -4.31 12.53
N LYS A 170 -10.56 -4.14 12.85
CA LYS A 170 -11.11 -4.49 14.18
C LYS A 170 -12.36 -5.35 14.02
N LYS A 171 -12.28 -6.61 14.46
CA LYS A 171 -13.41 -7.56 14.42
C LYS A 171 -14.62 -6.99 15.17
N VAL A 172 -15.78 -7.05 14.53
CA VAL A 172 -17.05 -6.56 15.06
C VAL A 172 -17.75 -7.70 15.80
N ASN A 173 -17.82 -7.60 17.12
CA ASN A 173 -18.42 -8.64 17.97
C ASN A 173 -19.95 -8.68 17.89
N VAL A 174 -20.59 -7.54 17.61
CA VAL A 174 -22.04 -7.41 17.45
C VAL A 174 -22.30 -6.51 16.25
N VAL A 175 -22.89 -7.08 15.20
CA VAL A 175 -23.23 -6.36 13.97
C VAL A 175 -24.65 -5.84 14.06
N SER A 176 -24.87 -4.58 13.68
CA SER A 176 -26.20 -3.95 13.73
C SER A 176 -27.10 -4.45 12.61
N SER A 177 -28.33 -4.81 12.94
CA SER A 177 -29.40 -5.11 11.97
C SER A 177 -30.37 -3.94 11.74
N SER A 178 -30.06 -2.72 12.22
CA SER A 178 -30.96 -1.56 12.07
C SER A 178 -31.23 -1.23 10.60
N ARG A 179 -30.19 -1.03 9.78
CA ARG A 179 -30.35 -0.74 8.35
C ARG A 179 -31.08 -1.86 7.60
N LEU A 180 -30.77 -3.12 7.92
CA LEU A 180 -31.47 -4.28 7.37
C LEU A 180 -32.98 -4.24 7.69
N ARG A 181 -33.34 -3.85 8.91
CA ARG A 181 -34.75 -3.66 9.30
C ARG A 181 -35.40 -2.47 8.61
N GLU A 182 -34.68 -1.36 8.45
CA GLU A 182 -35.17 -0.16 7.75
C GLU A 182 -35.47 -0.48 6.28
N LEU A 183 -34.51 -1.04 5.55
CA LEU A 183 -34.67 -1.47 4.14
C LEU A 183 -35.82 -2.47 3.94
N LEU A 184 -35.96 -3.45 4.84
CA LEU A 184 -37.00 -4.47 4.69
C LEU A 184 -38.39 -3.92 5.07
N ARG A 185 -38.50 -2.98 6.00
CA ARG A 185 -39.78 -2.30 6.34
C ARG A 185 -40.32 -1.42 5.21
N GLU A 186 -39.47 -0.95 4.30
CA GLU A 186 -39.92 -0.32 3.04
C GLU A 186 -40.70 -1.28 2.13
N ASN A 187 -40.62 -2.60 2.39
CA ASN A 187 -41.29 -3.69 1.69
C ASN A 187 -42.16 -4.54 2.63
N GLU A 188 -42.85 -3.90 3.58
CA GLU A 188 -43.82 -4.56 4.45
C GLU A 188 -45.03 -5.05 3.62
N LEU A 189 -45.32 -6.35 3.71
CA LEU A 189 -46.44 -6.99 3.03
C LEU A 189 -47.77 -6.36 3.46
N GLN A 190 -48.46 -5.70 2.54
CA GLN A 190 -49.81 -5.16 2.78
C GLN A 190 -50.85 -6.28 2.66
N TRP A 191 -51.16 -6.92 3.79
CA TRP A 191 -52.18 -7.96 3.87
C TRP A 191 -53.62 -7.43 3.68
N ASP A 192 -53.85 -6.16 4.02
CA ASP A 192 -55.17 -5.51 4.03
C ASP A 192 -55.34 -4.52 2.85
N ALA A 193 -54.72 -4.78 1.69
CA ALA A 193 -54.96 -3.98 0.50
C ALA A 193 -56.39 -4.22 0.00
N ASP A 194 -57.29 -3.26 0.27
CA ASP A 194 -58.63 -3.21 -0.34
C ASP A 194 -58.53 -3.40 -1.86
N GLU A 195 -59.52 -4.03 -2.49
CA GLU A 195 -59.62 -4.23 -3.96
C GLU A 195 -59.70 -2.93 -4.80
N GLN A 196 -59.45 -1.78 -4.17
CA GLN A 196 -59.42 -0.42 -4.72
C GLN A 196 -58.12 0.33 -4.38
N ALA A 197 -57.08 -0.37 -3.90
CA ALA A 197 -55.73 0.18 -3.82
C ALA A 197 -55.28 0.62 -5.22
N ASP A 198 -54.82 1.86 -5.32
CA ASP A 198 -54.45 2.52 -6.58
C ASP A 198 -53.40 1.69 -7.33
N GLU A 199 -53.60 1.42 -8.63
CA GLU A 199 -52.70 0.60 -9.50
C GLU A 199 -51.26 1.15 -9.62
N ASN A 200 -50.96 2.26 -8.94
CA ASN A 200 -49.64 2.89 -8.82
C ASN A 200 -48.90 2.55 -7.51
N MET A 201 -49.56 1.89 -6.54
CA MET A 201 -48.99 1.66 -5.20
C MET A 201 -48.13 0.38 -5.11
N GLU A 202 -48.43 -0.64 -5.91
CA GLU A 202 -47.63 -1.88 -5.99
C GLU A 202 -46.25 -1.67 -6.63
N GLN A 203 -46.08 -0.68 -7.53
CA GLN A 203 -44.87 -0.49 -8.33
C GLN A 203 -43.67 0.10 -7.57
N ASN A 204 -43.83 0.52 -6.31
CA ASN A 204 -42.79 1.23 -5.55
C ASN A 204 -42.18 0.44 -4.38
N ALA A 205 -42.62 -0.79 -4.13
CA ALA A 205 -41.94 -1.69 -3.20
C ALA A 205 -40.60 -2.14 -3.80
N LYS A 206 -39.49 -1.58 -3.29
CA LYS A 206 -38.12 -1.89 -3.73
C LYS A 206 -37.69 -3.26 -3.18
N LEU A 207 -38.19 -4.33 -3.80
CA LEU A 207 -37.88 -5.72 -3.46
C LEU A 207 -36.36 -5.99 -3.46
N TYR A 208 -35.86 -6.72 -2.46
CA TYR A 208 -34.44 -7.07 -2.34
C TYR A 208 -34.20 -8.58 -2.44
N THR A 209 -33.21 -9.01 -3.21
CA THR A 209 -32.59 -10.34 -3.08
C THR A 209 -31.60 -10.38 -1.92
N PHE A 210 -31.07 -11.56 -1.60
CA PHE A 210 -30.00 -11.71 -0.61
C PHE A 210 -28.73 -10.94 -0.99
N ASP A 211 -28.39 -10.88 -2.28
CA ASP A 211 -27.20 -10.20 -2.77
C ASP A 211 -27.39 -8.68 -2.80
N ASP A 212 -28.59 -8.18 -3.18
CA ASP A 212 -28.91 -6.75 -3.09
C ASP A 212 -28.81 -6.22 -1.66
N LEU A 213 -29.24 -7.02 -0.67
CA LEU A 213 -29.05 -6.66 0.74
C LEU A 213 -27.55 -6.59 1.09
N LEU A 214 -26.76 -7.58 0.67
CA LEU A 214 -25.32 -7.66 0.96
C LEU A 214 -24.51 -6.49 0.39
N ASP A 215 -24.94 -5.89 -0.71
CA ASP A 215 -24.26 -4.72 -1.28
C ASP A 215 -24.55 -3.43 -0.48
N VAL A 216 -25.68 -3.38 0.22
CA VAL A 216 -26.10 -2.22 1.04
C VAL A 216 -25.72 -2.38 2.53
N VAL A 217 -25.80 -3.59 3.09
CA VAL A 217 -25.56 -3.81 4.53
C VAL A 217 -24.11 -4.19 4.87
N GLN A 218 -23.59 -3.57 5.92
CA GLN A 218 -22.23 -3.78 6.43
C GLN A 218 -22.10 -5.07 7.26
N MET A 219 -22.36 -6.24 6.65
CA MET A 219 -22.24 -7.53 7.34
C MET A 219 -21.81 -8.70 6.43
N SER A 220 -21.25 -9.77 7.02
CA SER A 220 -20.89 -10.98 6.28
C SER A 220 -22.13 -11.82 5.87
N GLU A 221 -21.95 -12.76 4.94
CA GLU A 221 -23.03 -13.64 4.47
C GLU A 221 -23.69 -14.44 5.61
N VAL A 222 -22.88 -15.02 6.51
CA VAL A 222 -23.41 -15.81 7.63
C VAL A 222 -24.16 -14.91 8.60
N GLN A 223 -23.65 -13.70 8.86
CA GLN A 223 -24.30 -12.74 9.75
C GLN A 223 -25.62 -12.20 9.17
N LEU A 224 -25.71 -11.99 7.84
CA LEU A 224 -26.99 -11.67 7.20
C LEU A 224 -28.00 -12.81 7.32
N ARG A 225 -27.59 -14.06 7.07
CA ARG A 225 -28.48 -15.24 7.25
C ARG A 225 -28.97 -15.35 8.69
N GLN A 226 -28.10 -15.16 9.68
CA GLN A 226 -28.45 -15.17 11.10
C GLN A 226 -29.37 -14.01 11.47
N ALA A 227 -29.12 -12.81 10.95
CA ALA A 227 -29.99 -11.66 11.18
C ALA A 227 -31.39 -11.91 10.64
N LEU A 228 -31.52 -12.37 9.39
CA LEU A 228 -32.81 -12.70 8.74
C LEU A 228 -33.60 -13.77 9.52
N GLN A 229 -32.94 -14.79 10.10
CA GLN A 229 -33.59 -15.79 10.96
C GLN A 229 -34.24 -15.22 12.24
N HIS A 230 -33.88 -13.99 12.63
CA HIS A 230 -34.40 -13.29 13.80
C HIS A 230 -35.26 -12.07 13.44
N LEU A 231 -35.66 -11.93 12.17
CA LEU A 231 -36.60 -10.92 11.69
C LEU A 231 -37.88 -11.59 11.20
N PRO A 232 -39.04 -10.91 11.25
CA PRO A 232 -40.27 -11.40 10.65
C PRO A 232 -40.19 -11.16 9.13
N VAL A 233 -39.53 -12.08 8.43
CA VAL A 233 -39.28 -11.99 6.99
C VAL A 233 -39.68 -13.27 6.28
N ILE A 234 -40.21 -13.13 5.07
CA ILE A 234 -40.59 -14.23 4.20
C ILE A 234 -39.72 -14.19 2.95
N GLN A 235 -39.24 -15.36 2.50
CA GLN A 235 -38.54 -15.50 1.24
C GLN A 235 -39.49 -16.06 0.17
N GLN A 236 -39.78 -15.28 -0.87
CA GLN A 236 -40.68 -15.66 -1.96
C GLN A 236 -40.04 -15.32 -3.31
N ASN A 237 -40.01 -16.30 -4.23
CA ASN A 237 -39.42 -16.15 -5.57
C ASN A 237 -37.97 -15.63 -5.60
N GLY A 238 -37.20 -15.86 -4.53
CA GLY A 238 -35.82 -15.36 -4.37
C GLY A 238 -35.70 -13.99 -3.68
N MET A 239 -36.81 -13.26 -3.56
CA MET A 239 -36.89 -11.96 -2.87
C MET A 239 -37.14 -12.15 -1.36
N ILE A 240 -36.72 -11.18 -0.56
CA ILE A 240 -36.92 -11.12 0.89
C ILE A 240 -37.89 -9.97 1.19
N LEU A 241 -39.00 -10.31 1.86
CA LEU A 241 -40.11 -9.43 2.20
C LEU A 241 -40.27 -9.34 3.71
N TRP A 242 -40.78 -8.21 4.22
CA TRP A 242 -41.11 -8.05 5.64
C TRP A 242 -42.57 -8.44 5.91
N ASN A 243 -42.83 -9.07 7.06
CA ASN A 243 -44.12 -9.61 7.50
C ASN A 243 -44.49 -9.12 8.91
#